data_AF-A0A094LSJ5-F1
#
_entry.id   AF-A0A094LSJ5-F1
#
_cell.length_a   1.000
_cell.length_b   1.000
_cell.length_c   1.000
_cell.angle_alpha   90.00
_cell.angle_beta   90.00
_cell.angle_gamma   90.00
#
_symmetry.space_group_name_H-M   'P 1'
#
loop_
_entity.id
_entity.type
_entity.pdbx_description
1 polymer ?
#
loop_
_entity_poly.entity_id
_entity_poly.type
_entity_poly.pdbx_seq_one_letter_code
_entity_poly.pdbx_strand_id
1 'polypeptide(L)'
;MERRLWRWLLFFVCCIGLSFVAWKIDSRWIQSPITQYLAQLNVRLNYLCYQNQWTTCSTTVKRATQVDIQPLPQSANNQQIEYHTGLCSSKANAVRPQTSARIYQWIDENGTVHFADKPQSSSAKITQYQSPHYNFDLSIKALSSGIQPFFKDRLAASLRQIDEVYRSLLPAEALLPVRVNVSLTTSKTSYDGFYRRYHAITSPSQGFYSHRDNLAFVWYRSVEQGFSTAIHESVHVMNAAQFGTTPRWFNEGLAEYFENIDMDGFNVSIHPVDWALVRRAPMSLKRLFDASDLEWSQNQAMFYQHSHALIYFLMSQPTANTALKDLLATIVHFRCQPIDVVQTLNSSYPGGIHRLEQDWRLWLKFNTKAIVIS
;
A
#
# COMPACT_ATOMS: atom_id res chain seq x y z
N MET A 1 58.89 19.50 -17.16
CA MET A 1 57.83 18.48 -17.34
C MET A 1 56.61 18.72 -16.42
N GLU A 2 56.69 19.60 -15.41
CA GLU A 2 55.63 19.80 -14.39
C GLU A 2 54.47 20.73 -14.78
N ARG A 3 54.65 21.70 -15.69
CA ARG A 3 53.60 22.67 -16.05
C ARG A 3 52.44 22.09 -16.88
N ARG A 4 52.65 20.95 -17.56
CA ARG A 4 51.60 20.28 -18.34
C ARG A 4 50.69 19.43 -17.45
N LEU A 5 51.23 18.79 -16.41
CA LEU A 5 50.46 17.98 -15.46
C LEU A 5 49.50 18.84 -14.62
N TRP A 6 49.91 20.04 -14.21
CA TRP A 6 49.05 20.96 -13.46
C TRP A 6 47.82 21.44 -14.27
N ARG A 7 47.96 21.59 -15.59
CA ARG A 7 46.84 21.98 -16.46
C ARG A 7 45.80 20.87 -16.59
N TRP A 8 46.24 19.61 -16.64
CA TRP A 8 45.34 18.45 -16.65
C TRP A 8 44.65 18.25 -15.31
N LEU A 9 45.35 18.52 -14.21
CA LEU A 9 44.77 18.40 -12.86
C LEU A 9 43.71 19.49 -12.59
N LEU A 10 43.96 20.73 -13.02
CA LEU A 10 42.96 21.81 -12.96
C LEU A 10 41.77 21.55 -13.89
N PHE A 11 41.99 20.97 -15.06
CA PHE A 11 40.91 20.58 -15.97
C PHE A 11 40.03 19.50 -15.34
N PHE A 12 40.62 18.48 -14.71
CA PHE A 12 39.88 17.43 -14.02
C PHE A 12 39.10 17.95 -12.80
N VAL A 13 39.70 18.83 -11.99
CA VAL A 13 39.03 19.45 -10.84
C VAL A 13 37.91 20.40 -11.29
N CYS A 14 38.07 21.14 -12.39
CA CYS A 14 37.00 21.92 -12.99
C CYS A 14 35.88 21.03 -13.56
N CYS A 15 36.19 19.91 -14.21
CA CYS A 15 35.17 18.97 -14.70
C CYS A 15 34.40 18.34 -13.53
N ILE A 16 35.05 17.99 -12.42
CA ILE A 16 34.39 17.44 -11.22
C ILE A 16 33.57 18.52 -10.51
N GLY A 17 34.09 19.75 -10.44
CA GLY A 17 33.37 20.91 -9.88
C GLY A 17 32.14 21.30 -10.71
N LEU A 18 32.23 21.26 -12.03
CA LEU A 18 31.10 21.47 -12.96
C LEU A 18 30.12 20.30 -12.95
N SER A 19 30.55 19.08 -12.58
CA SER A 19 29.64 17.95 -12.33
C SER A 19 28.85 18.10 -11.03
N PHE A 20 29.31 18.94 -10.10
CA PHE A 20 28.63 19.25 -8.84
C PHE A 20 27.69 20.46 -8.94
N VAL A 21 27.77 21.26 -10.01
CA VAL A 21 26.78 22.29 -10.33
C VAL A 21 25.76 21.69 -11.30
N ALA A 22 24.79 20.96 -10.73
CA ALA A 22 23.61 20.53 -11.46
C ALA A 22 22.86 21.75 -11.99
N TRP A 23 22.83 21.87 -13.32
CA TRP A 23 22.13 22.91 -14.05
C TRP A 23 20.61 22.73 -13.89
N LYS A 24 19.95 23.77 -13.37
CA LYS A 24 18.50 23.88 -13.24
C LYS A 24 17.93 24.32 -14.58
N ILE A 25 17.35 23.39 -15.33
CA ILE A 25 16.36 23.70 -16.37
C ILE A 25 15.11 22.87 -16.07
N ASP A 26 13.99 23.57 -15.88
CA ASP A 26 12.62 23.05 -15.73
C ASP A 26 12.34 22.07 -14.58
N SER A 27 12.85 22.39 -13.39
CA SER A 27 12.32 21.83 -12.12
C SER A 27 12.32 20.30 -12.02
N ARG A 28 13.25 19.62 -12.70
CA ARG A 28 13.50 18.17 -12.53
C ARG A 28 14.94 17.95 -12.10
N TRP A 29 15.13 17.32 -10.94
CA TRP A 29 16.42 16.73 -10.58
C TRP A 29 16.51 15.36 -11.27
N ILE A 30 17.49 15.18 -12.15
CA ILE A 30 17.81 13.85 -12.68
C ILE A 30 18.39 13.05 -11.51
N GLN A 31 17.67 12.01 -11.05
CA GLN A 31 18.25 11.02 -10.15
C GLN A 31 19.39 10.31 -10.88
N SER A 32 20.62 10.67 -10.56
CA SER A 32 21.81 10.00 -11.09
C SER A 32 22.03 8.68 -10.32
N PRO A 33 22.21 7.54 -11.01
CA PRO A 33 22.53 6.23 -10.40
C PRO A 33 23.71 6.28 -9.41
N ILE A 34 24.61 7.26 -9.55
CA ILE A 34 25.79 7.45 -8.71
C ILE A 34 25.39 7.83 -7.27
N THR A 35 24.33 8.61 -7.08
CA THR A 35 23.87 9.04 -5.74
C THR A 35 23.27 7.89 -4.93
N GLN A 36 22.59 6.96 -5.60
CA GLN A 36 22.08 5.72 -4.98
C GLN A 36 23.22 4.74 -4.69
N TYR A 37 24.22 4.65 -5.57
CA TYR A 37 25.40 3.80 -5.37
C TYR A 37 26.23 4.23 -4.15
N LEU A 38 26.42 5.54 -3.94
CA LEU A 38 27.17 6.07 -2.79
C LEU A 38 26.42 5.86 -1.45
N ALA A 39 25.09 5.95 -1.44
CA ALA A 39 24.28 5.62 -0.27
C ALA A 39 24.37 4.13 0.09
N GLN A 40 24.36 3.24 -0.91
CA GLN A 40 24.50 1.79 -0.71
C GLN A 40 25.90 1.37 -0.24
N LEU A 41 26.96 2.07 -0.68
CA LEU A 41 28.33 1.87 -0.21
C LEU A 41 28.49 2.18 1.30
N ASN A 42 27.83 3.23 1.78
CA ASN A 42 27.91 3.64 3.19
C ASN A 42 27.21 2.63 4.13
N VAL A 43 26.12 2.02 3.66
CA VAL A 43 25.44 0.93 4.38
C VAL A 43 26.30 -0.34 4.40
N ARG A 44 26.94 -0.71 3.27
CA ARG A 44 27.85 -1.87 3.21
C ARG A 44 29.08 -1.71 4.10
N LEU A 45 29.67 -0.52 4.17
CA LEU A 45 30.84 -0.25 5.01
C LEU A 45 30.52 -0.34 6.51
N ASN A 46 29.36 0.14 6.94
CA ASN A 46 28.91 -0.02 8.33
C ASN A 46 28.63 -1.48 8.69
N TYR A 47 28.03 -2.25 7.78
CA TYR A 47 27.77 -3.68 7.98
C TYR A 47 29.07 -4.50 8.06
N LEU A 48 30.04 -4.23 7.17
CA LEU A 48 31.34 -4.90 7.17
C LEU A 48 32.20 -4.50 8.38
N CYS A 49 32.10 -3.26 8.87
CA CYS A 49 32.78 -2.83 10.10
C CYS A 49 32.26 -3.60 11.33
N TYR A 50 30.93 -3.80 11.41
CA TYR A 50 30.30 -4.50 12.53
C TYR A 50 30.64 -6.00 12.53
N GLN A 51 30.67 -6.65 11.37
CA GLN A 51 31.07 -8.06 11.28
C GLN A 51 32.56 -8.30 11.59
N ASN A 52 33.45 -7.35 11.25
CA ASN A 52 34.90 -7.51 11.43
C ASN A 52 35.46 -6.80 12.68
N GLN A 53 34.60 -6.22 13.53
CA GLN A 53 34.96 -5.60 14.81
C GLN A 53 36.12 -4.58 14.73
N TRP A 54 36.14 -3.73 13.71
CA TRP A 54 37.20 -2.71 13.58
C TRP A 54 37.09 -1.65 14.68
N THR A 55 38.23 -1.27 15.26
CA THR A 55 38.34 -0.47 16.49
C THR A 55 37.94 1.01 16.35
N THR A 56 37.65 1.50 15.14
CA THR A 56 37.27 2.90 14.87
C THR A 56 35.78 3.13 14.70
N CYS A 57 34.93 2.10 14.83
CA CYS A 57 33.49 2.28 14.72
C CYS A 57 32.90 2.90 16.01
N SER A 58 32.31 4.09 15.87
CA SER A 58 31.79 4.92 16.97
C SER A 58 30.75 4.18 17.82
N THR A 59 31.02 4.09 19.12
CA THR A 59 30.23 3.38 20.12
C THR A 59 29.05 4.23 20.61
N THR A 60 27.84 4.00 20.09
CA THR A 60 26.62 4.31 20.87
C THR A 60 25.45 3.40 20.49
N VAL A 61 25.51 2.12 20.88
CA VAL A 61 24.30 1.30 21.08
C VAL A 61 24.49 0.48 22.35
N LYS A 62 23.71 0.81 23.40
CA LYS A 62 23.64 -0.01 24.61
C LYS A 62 22.84 -1.28 24.31
N ARG A 63 23.41 -2.41 24.74
CA ARG A 63 22.92 -3.79 24.67
C ARG A 63 21.59 -3.92 25.43
N ALA A 64 20.51 -4.32 24.75
CA ALA A 64 19.32 -4.87 25.40
C ALA A 64 19.49 -6.40 25.52
N THR A 65 19.23 -6.91 26.72
CA THR A 65 19.45 -8.28 27.17
C THR A 65 18.53 -9.30 26.49
N GLN A 66 19.08 -10.49 26.22
CA GLN A 66 18.41 -11.66 25.65
C GLN A 66 17.25 -12.14 26.53
N VAL A 67 16.10 -12.42 25.91
CA VAL A 67 15.08 -13.32 26.44
C VAL A 67 15.08 -14.57 25.56
N ASP A 68 15.25 -15.70 26.22
CA ASP A 68 15.40 -17.04 25.65
C ASP A 68 14.04 -17.57 25.18
N ILE A 69 13.90 -17.89 23.90
CA ILE A 69 12.75 -18.62 23.35
C ILE A 69 13.29 -19.73 22.46
N GLN A 70 13.02 -20.98 22.85
CA GLN A 70 13.40 -22.18 22.11
C GLN A 70 12.75 -22.25 20.72
N PRO A 71 13.42 -22.82 19.71
CA PRO A 71 12.89 -22.88 18.34
C PRO A 71 11.90 -24.05 18.17
N LEU A 72 10.69 -23.74 17.69
CA LEU A 72 9.73 -24.71 17.13
C LEU A 72 10.03 -24.96 15.63
N PRO A 73 9.65 -26.13 15.10
CA PRO A 73 10.34 -26.79 13.99
C PRO A 73 10.10 -26.16 12.62
N GLN A 74 11.16 -26.18 11.81
CA GLN A 74 11.21 -25.72 10.43
C GLN A 74 10.45 -26.66 9.49
N SER A 75 9.26 -26.25 9.02
CA SER A 75 8.81 -26.56 7.66
C SER A 75 7.71 -25.58 7.22
N ALA A 76 7.87 -25.06 5.99
CA ALA A 76 6.95 -24.17 5.25
C ALA A 76 6.72 -22.76 5.83
N ASN A 77 7.44 -21.75 5.30
CA ASN A 77 6.92 -20.41 4.96
C ASN A 77 8.07 -19.45 4.62
N ASN A 78 8.36 -19.28 3.33
CA ASN A 78 9.18 -18.16 2.82
C ASN A 78 8.32 -17.00 2.28
N GLN A 79 7.00 -17.02 2.50
CA GLN A 79 6.15 -15.86 2.19
C GLN A 79 6.38 -14.80 3.27
N GLN A 80 6.93 -13.67 2.86
CA GLN A 80 7.11 -12.56 3.78
C GLN A 80 5.85 -11.69 3.85
N ILE A 81 5.51 -11.47 5.11
CA ILE A 81 4.22 -11.02 5.57
C ILE A 81 4.44 -9.64 6.17
N GLU A 82 3.67 -8.64 5.75
CA GLU A 82 3.72 -7.33 6.39
C GLU A 82 2.96 -7.38 7.72
N TYR A 83 3.73 -7.60 8.79
CA TYR A 83 3.20 -7.69 10.14
C TYR A 83 2.84 -6.30 10.68
N HIS A 84 1.54 -6.03 10.69
CA HIS A 84 0.92 -4.90 11.35
C HIS A 84 0.68 -5.23 12.83
N THR A 85 1.77 -5.28 13.62
CA THR A 85 1.81 -5.83 14.98
C THR A 85 0.91 -5.14 16.00
N GLY A 86 0.37 -3.94 15.74
CA GLY A 86 -0.56 -3.22 16.62
C GLY A 86 -2.05 -3.58 16.42
N LEU A 87 -2.50 -3.81 15.17
CA LEU A 87 -3.88 -4.20 14.84
C LEU A 87 -4.16 -5.69 15.08
N CYS A 88 -3.10 -6.51 15.18
CA CYS A 88 -3.20 -7.96 15.37
C CYS A 88 -2.90 -8.41 16.81
N SER A 89 -2.46 -7.51 17.70
CA SER A 89 -2.22 -7.79 19.14
C SER A 89 -3.22 -7.11 20.08
N SER A 90 -3.86 -6.04 19.64
CA SER A 90 -5.03 -5.46 20.28
C SER A 90 -6.22 -5.68 19.36
N LYS A 91 -7.41 -5.92 19.92
CA LYS A 91 -8.66 -5.87 19.16
C LYS A 91 -8.66 -4.53 18.41
N ALA A 92 -8.27 -4.58 17.13
CA ALA A 92 -8.16 -3.45 16.22
C ALA A 92 -9.32 -2.52 16.54
N ASN A 93 -9.02 -1.29 16.99
CA ASN A 93 -9.97 -0.30 17.47
C ASN A 93 -11.33 -0.49 16.81
N ALA A 94 -12.15 -1.35 17.41
CA ALA A 94 -13.43 -1.68 16.85
C ALA A 94 -14.17 -0.38 17.01
N VAL A 95 -14.38 0.34 15.90
CA VAL A 95 -15.41 1.37 15.89
C VAL A 95 -16.60 0.66 16.46
N ARG A 96 -17.02 1.09 17.66
CA ARG A 96 -18.13 0.44 18.35
C ARG A 96 -19.25 0.38 17.32
N PRO A 97 -19.80 -0.80 16.99
CA PRO A 97 -20.95 -0.87 16.11
C PRO A 97 -21.97 0.10 16.70
N GLN A 98 -22.28 1.16 15.95
CA GLN A 98 -23.34 2.06 16.39
C GLN A 98 -24.63 1.24 16.46
N THR A 99 -25.42 1.50 17.50
CA THR A 99 -26.67 0.80 17.79
C THR A 99 -27.51 0.69 16.53
N SER A 100 -27.77 -0.55 16.14
CA SER A 100 -28.49 -0.92 14.92
C SER A 100 -29.84 -0.23 14.82
N ALA A 101 -30.12 0.37 13.67
CA ALA A 101 -31.48 0.75 13.32
C ALA A 101 -32.34 -0.51 13.29
N ARG A 102 -33.47 -0.51 14.02
CA ARG A 102 -34.40 -1.63 14.06
C ARG A 102 -35.30 -1.57 12.84
N ILE A 103 -35.26 -2.59 11.98
CA ILE A 103 -36.20 -2.74 10.87
C ILE A 103 -37.42 -3.53 11.37
N TYR A 104 -38.60 -2.99 11.11
CA TYR A 104 -39.89 -3.58 11.43
C TYR A 104 -40.52 -4.13 10.15
N GLN A 105 -41.02 -5.36 10.21
CA GLN A 105 -41.74 -5.99 9.10
C GLN A 105 -43.18 -6.30 9.51
N TRP A 106 -44.13 -6.03 8.61
CA TRP A 106 -45.52 -6.49 8.76
C TRP A 106 -46.11 -6.88 7.41
N ILE A 107 -47.23 -7.59 7.44
CA ILE A 107 -48.04 -7.90 6.26
C ILE A 107 -49.31 -7.07 6.38
N ASP A 108 -49.68 -6.35 5.32
CA ASP A 108 -50.93 -5.60 5.25
C ASP A 108 -52.14 -6.50 4.94
N GLU A 109 -53.33 -5.90 4.92
CA GLU A 109 -54.60 -6.57 4.65
C GLU A 109 -54.66 -7.20 3.24
N ASN A 110 -53.84 -6.73 2.31
CA ASN A 110 -53.74 -7.24 0.95
C ASN A 110 -52.67 -8.35 0.81
N GLY A 111 -52.02 -8.76 1.90
CA GLY A 111 -50.95 -9.76 1.89
C GLY A 111 -49.58 -9.22 1.47
N THR A 112 -49.40 -7.90 1.36
CA THR A 112 -48.13 -7.28 0.97
C THR A 112 -47.21 -7.11 2.17
N VAL A 113 -45.93 -7.47 2.00
CA VAL A 113 -44.90 -7.30 3.02
C VAL A 113 -44.36 -5.87 3.00
N HIS A 114 -44.34 -5.21 4.16
CA HIS A 114 -43.82 -3.86 4.35
C HIS A 114 -42.62 -3.85 5.31
N PHE A 115 -41.74 -2.85 5.15
CA PHE A 115 -40.56 -2.61 6.01
C PHE A 115 -40.48 -1.14 6.43
N ALA A 116 -40.11 -0.87 7.69
CA ALA A 116 -39.89 0.50 8.18
C ALA A 116 -38.90 0.56 9.36
N ASP A 117 -38.31 1.74 9.60
CA ASP A 117 -37.38 1.98 10.73
C ASP A 117 -38.10 2.25 12.07
N LYS A 118 -39.44 2.37 12.03
CA LYS A 118 -40.31 2.57 13.18
C LYS A 118 -41.51 1.62 13.08
N PRO A 119 -42.09 1.17 14.20
CA PRO A 119 -43.28 0.34 14.15
C PRO A 119 -44.45 1.19 13.62
N GLN A 120 -44.98 0.83 12.46
CA GLN A 120 -46.14 1.49 11.86
C GLN A 120 -47.45 0.68 12.00
N SER A 121 -47.36 -0.53 12.54
CA SER A 121 -48.51 -1.40 12.79
C SER A 121 -48.32 -2.15 14.10
N SER A 122 -49.42 -2.50 14.78
CA SER A 122 -49.42 -3.39 15.95
C SER A 122 -48.99 -4.82 15.61
N SER A 123 -49.10 -5.23 14.34
CA SER A 123 -48.62 -6.51 13.83
C SER A 123 -47.14 -6.50 13.42
N ALA A 124 -46.47 -5.34 13.51
CA ALA A 124 -45.09 -5.20 13.12
C ALA A 124 -44.15 -5.97 14.05
N LYS A 125 -43.44 -6.95 13.48
CA LYS A 125 -42.41 -7.72 14.16
C LYS A 125 -41.05 -7.12 13.85
N ILE A 126 -40.21 -7.01 14.87
CA ILE A 126 -38.81 -6.63 14.69
C ILE A 126 -38.15 -7.76 13.89
N THR A 127 -37.58 -7.44 12.73
CA THR A 127 -36.70 -8.40 12.06
C THR A 127 -35.43 -8.51 12.89
N GLN A 128 -34.95 -9.73 13.16
CA GLN A 128 -33.66 -9.95 13.83
C GLN A 128 -32.45 -9.56 12.95
N TYR A 129 -32.67 -8.71 11.94
CA TYR A 129 -31.61 -8.25 11.06
C TYR A 129 -30.83 -7.14 11.75
N GLN A 130 -29.81 -7.52 12.51
CA GLN A 130 -28.74 -6.62 12.93
C GLN A 130 -27.67 -6.64 11.85
N SER A 131 -27.79 -5.76 10.85
CA SER A 131 -26.64 -5.51 9.98
C SER A 131 -25.54 -4.91 10.87
N PRO A 132 -24.33 -5.48 10.89
CA PRO A 132 -23.18 -4.76 11.44
C PRO A 132 -23.08 -3.47 10.63
N HIS A 133 -23.34 -2.31 11.22
CA HIS A 133 -23.15 -1.05 10.52
C HIS A 133 -21.65 -0.89 10.26
N TYR A 134 -21.24 -1.27 9.06
CA TYR A 134 -19.96 -0.89 8.49
C TYR A 134 -19.84 0.63 8.51
N ASN A 135 -18.70 1.16 8.94
CA ASN A 135 -18.45 2.59 8.96
C ASN A 135 -17.08 2.91 8.34
N PHE A 136 -17.06 3.96 7.53
CA PHE A 136 -15.86 4.53 6.92
C PHE A 136 -15.68 5.98 7.40
N ASP A 137 -14.80 6.14 8.39
CA ASP A 137 -14.43 7.44 8.96
C ASP A 137 -13.22 8.02 8.23
N LEU A 138 -13.30 9.29 7.82
CA LEU A 138 -12.20 9.98 7.14
C LEU A 138 -11.90 11.33 7.79
N SER A 139 -10.62 11.57 8.09
CA SER A 139 -10.11 12.86 8.57
C SER A 139 -8.89 13.30 7.76
N ILE A 140 -9.01 14.39 7.00
CA ILE A 140 -7.91 14.99 6.23
C ILE A 140 -7.49 16.33 6.85
N LYS A 141 -6.25 16.40 7.35
CA LYS A 141 -5.69 17.60 7.98
C LYS A 141 -4.58 18.21 7.13
N ALA A 142 -4.65 19.53 6.93
CA ALA A 142 -3.56 20.31 6.33
C ALA A 142 -2.79 20.99 7.47
N LEU A 143 -1.50 20.68 7.59
CA LEU A 143 -0.63 21.20 8.65
C LEU A 143 0.11 22.49 8.25
N SER A 144 0.03 22.86 6.98
CA SER A 144 0.60 24.10 6.45
C SER A 144 -0.29 24.69 5.35
N SER A 145 -0.07 25.97 5.05
CA SER A 145 -0.73 26.66 3.93
C SER A 145 -0.20 26.19 2.57
N GLY A 146 -0.96 26.46 1.51
CA GLY A 146 -0.57 26.19 0.12
C GLY A 146 -1.12 24.90 -0.49
N ILE A 147 -1.88 24.10 0.27
CA ILE A 147 -2.66 22.97 -0.26
C ILE A 147 -3.95 23.55 -0.87
N GLN A 148 -4.27 23.20 -2.13
CA GLN A 148 -5.45 23.75 -2.79
C GLN A 148 -6.73 23.27 -2.11
N PRO A 149 -7.78 24.11 -2.04
CA PRO A 149 -9.04 23.74 -1.41
C PRO A 149 -9.66 22.44 -1.96
N PHE A 150 -9.74 22.32 -3.29
CA PHE A 150 -10.34 21.15 -3.96
C PHE A 150 -9.60 19.84 -3.72
N PHE A 151 -8.33 19.89 -3.30
CA PHE A 151 -7.51 18.70 -3.09
C PHE A 151 -8.15 17.77 -2.05
N LYS A 152 -8.63 18.33 -0.94
CA LYS A 152 -9.22 17.55 0.15
C LYS A 152 -10.53 16.89 -0.27
N ASP A 153 -11.35 17.61 -1.03
CA ASP A 153 -12.64 17.09 -1.49
C ASP A 153 -12.43 15.98 -2.53
N ARG A 154 -11.51 16.19 -3.48
CA ARG A 154 -11.10 15.14 -4.44
C ARG A 154 -10.58 13.91 -3.72
N LEU A 155 -9.64 14.08 -2.79
CA LEU A 155 -9.08 12.96 -2.01
C LEU A 155 -10.17 12.24 -1.20
N ALA A 156 -11.08 12.99 -0.56
CA ALA A 156 -12.15 12.40 0.21
C ALA A 156 -13.13 11.59 -0.62
N ALA A 157 -13.54 12.13 -1.78
CA ALA A 157 -14.42 11.42 -2.70
C ALA A 157 -13.73 10.15 -3.25
N SER A 158 -12.45 10.23 -3.66
CA SER A 158 -11.72 9.06 -4.16
C SER A 158 -11.53 7.98 -3.09
N LEU A 159 -11.23 8.35 -1.84
CA LEU A 159 -11.10 7.36 -0.76
C LEU A 159 -12.42 6.66 -0.42
N ARG A 160 -13.55 7.36 -0.53
CA ARG A 160 -14.88 6.72 -0.41
C ARG A 160 -15.18 5.78 -1.58
N GLN A 161 -14.70 6.10 -2.78
CA GLN A 161 -14.87 5.20 -3.92
C GLN A 161 -14.00 3.94 -3.78
N ILE A 162 -12.78 4.06 -3.26
CA ILE A 162 -11.94 2.90 -2.94
C ILE A 162 -12.63 2.03 -1.88
N ASP A 163 -13.27 2.64 -0.89
CA ASP A 163 -14.08 1.93 0.10
C ASP A 163 -15.23 1.14 -0.54
N GLU A 164 -15.96 1.74 -1.47
CA GLU A 164 -17.02 1.08 -2.24
C GLU A 164 -16.49 -0.12 -3.04
N VAL A 165 -15.31 0.02 -3.67
CA VAL A 165 -14.63 -1.10 -4.34
C VAL A 165 -14.36 -2.24 -3.35
N TYR A 166 -13.82 -1.97 -2.16
CA TYR A 166 -13.58 -3.02 -1.16
C TYR A 166 -14.86 -3.70 -0.70
N ARG A 167 -15.93 -2.93 -0.52
CA ARG A 167 -17.26 -3.47 -0.19
C ARG A 167 -17.84 -4.35 -1.29
N SER A 168 -17.46 -4.13 -2.55
CA SER A 168 -17.85 -4.99 -3.67
C SER A 168 -17.06 -6.30 -3.76
N LEU A 169 -15.85 -6.33 -3.17
CA LEU A 169 -14.93 -7.46 -3.22
C LEU A 169 -15.07 -8.39 -2.01
N LEU A 170 -15.62 -7.89 -0.90
CA LEU A 170 -15.73 -8.60 0.37
C LEU A 170 -17.20 -8.90 0.71
N PRO A 171 -17.47 -10.06 1.35
CA PRO A 171 -18.80 -10.31 1.89
C PRO A 171 -19.10 -9.32 3.04
N ALA A 172 -20.36 -8.91 3.16
CA ALA A 172 -20.76 -7.82 4.05
C ALA A 172 -20.43 -8.10 5.52
N GLU A 173 -20.55 -9.35 5.94
CA GLU A 173 -20.24 -9.84 7.29
C GLU A 173 -18.75 -9.83 7.62
N ALA A 174 -17.88 -9.72 6.61
CA ALA A 174 -16.43 -9.72 6.76
C ALA A 174 -15.85 -8.29 6.79
N LEU A 175 -16.65 -7.27 6.50
CA LEU A 175 -16.22 -5.88 6.50
C LEU A 175 -15.98 -5.35 7.91
N LEU A 176 -14.79 -4.81 8.15
CA LEU A 176 -14.42 -4.19 9.42
C LEU A 176 -14.43 -2.67 9.30
N PRO A 177 -14.98 -1.92 10.28
CA PRO A 177 -14.96 -0.47 10.23
C PRO A 177 -13.57 0.11 10.00
N VAL A 178 -13.47 1.08 9.09
CA VAL A 178 -12.21 1.70 8.68
C VAL A 178 -12.18 3.15 9.13
N ARG A 179 -11.04 3.58 9.68
CA ARG A 179 -10.75 4.99 9.92
C ARG A 179 -9.48 5.40 9.22
N VAL A 180 -9.57 6.34 8.29
CA VAL A 180 -8.42 6.89 7.57
C VAL A 180 -8.11 8.28 8.11
N ASN A 181 -6.90 8.46 8.64
CA ASN A 181 -6.39 9.78 9.02
C ASN A 181 -5.26 10.15 8.06
N VAL A 182 -5.42 11.27 7.35
CA VAL A 182 -4.41 11.82 6.45
C VAL A 182 -3.93 13.16 6.99
N SER A 183 -2.61 13.36 7.07
CA SER A 183 -1.99 14.64 7.36
C SER A 183 -1.07 15.07 6.23
N LEU A 184 -1.26 16.30 5.78
CA LEU A 184 -0.57 16.89 4.63
C LEU A 184 0.29 18.06 5.10
N THR A 185 1.53 18.14 4.61
CA THR A 185 2.39 19.30 4.82
C THR A 185 3.14 19.67 3.56
N THR A 186 3.22 20.97 3.28
CA THR A 186 4.06 21.55 2.22
C THR A 186 5.49 21.78 2.69
N SER A 187 5.72 21.76 4.02
CA SER A 187 7.03 22.00 4.63
C SER A 187 7.84 20.70 4.71
N LYS A 188 8.93 20.62 3.93
CA LYS A 188 9.88 19.51 4.02
C LYS A 188 10.46 19.34 5.43
N THR A 189 10.76 20.44 6.12
CA THR A 189 11.28 20.40 7.50
C THR A 189 10.28 19.79 8.47
N SER A 190 9.00 20.15 8.35
CA SER A 190 7.92 19.53 9.12
C SER A 190 7.82 18.04 8.80
N TYR A 191 7.85 17.67 7.52
CA TYR A 191 7.81 16.29 7.08
C TYR A 191 8.97 15.46 7.64
N ASP A 192 10.22 15.90 7.46
CA ASP A 192 11.39 15.21 7.96
C ASP A 192 11.36 15.09 9.50
N GLY A 193 10.83 16.11 10.18
CA GLY A 193 10.64 16.13 11.63
C GLY A 193 9.64 15.08 12.11
N PHE A 194 8.52 14.92 11.40
CA PHE A 194 7.57 13.83 11.64
C PHE A 194 8.20 12.47 11.30
N TYR A 195 8.76 12.31 10.11
CA TYR A 195 9.36 11.06 9.64
C TYR A 195 10.37 10.49 10.65
N ARG A 196 11.28 11.31 11.19
CA ARG A 196 12.26 10.88 12.21
C ARG A 196 11.65 10.40 13.53
N ARG A 197 10.42 10.81 13.87
CA ARG A 197 9.72 10.31 15.06
C ARG A 197 9.15 8.91 14.85
N TYR A 198 8.91 8.53 13.59
CA TYR A 198 8.29 7.26 13.21
C TYR A 198 9.27 6.22 12.66
N HIS A 199 10.35 6.66 12.01
CA HIS A 199 11.34 5.79 11.38
C HIS A 199 12.75 6.07 11.89
N ALA A 200 13.45 5.00 12.25
CA ALA A 200 14.87 5.03 12.56
C ALA A 200 15.68 5.11 11.26
N ILE A 201 15.97 6.34 10.81
CA ILE A 201 17.08 6.67 9.90
C ILE A 201 17.05 5.88 8.58
N THR A 202 15.98 6.07 7.79
CA THR A 202 15.95 5.72 6.36
C THR A 202 15.62 6.95 5.52
N SER A 203 15.97 6.94 4.23
CA SER A 203 15.63 8.05 3.32
C SER A 203 14.10 8.23 3.27
N PRO A 204 13.59 9.47 3.38
CA PRO A 204 12.16 9.68 3.31
C PRO A 204 11.61 9.39 1.90
N SER A 205 10.64 8.48 1.83
CA SER A 205 9.62 8.46 0.78
C SER A 205 8.82 9.78 0.82
N GLN A 206 8.00 10.06 -0.21
CA GLN A 206 7.20 11.30 -0.27
C GLN A 206 5.95 11.26 0.63
N GLY A 207 5.66 10.09 1.20
CA GLY A 207 4.70 9.87 2.27
C GLY A 207 5.09 8.64 3.08
N PHE A 208 4.42 8.40 4.19
CA PHE A 208 4.50 7.14 4.93
C PHE A 208 3.21 6.89 5.71
N TYR A 209 2.90 5.62 5.92
CA TYR A 209 1.87 5.15 6.83
C TYR A 209 2.49 4.71 8.17
N SER A 210 2.05 5.36 9.25
CA SER A 210 2.31 4.90 10.61
C SER A 210 1.14 4.06 11.11
N HIS A 211 1.38 2.75 11.17
CA HIS A 211 0.43 1.81 11.72
C HIS A 211 0.06 2.08 13.19
N ARG A 212 1.05 2.42 14.02
CA ARG A 212 0.86 2.67 15.46
C ARG A 212 -0.14 3.80 15.72
N ASP A 213 -0.09 4.85 14.90
CA ASP A 213 -0.90 6.04 15.07
C ASP A 213 -2.09 6.09 14.10
N ASN A 214 -2.23 5.07 13.25
CA ASN A 214 -3.22 4.99 12.19
C ASN A 214 -3.26 6.27 11.34
N LEU A 215 -2.09 6.66 10.81
CA LEU A 215 -1.85 7.95 10.17
C LEU A 215 -1.07 7.80 8.87
N ALA A 216 -1.66 8.25 7.76
CA ALA A 216 -0.98 8.53 6.51
C ALA A 216 -0.44 9.97 6.54
N PHE A 217 0.87 10.13 6.36
CA PHE A 217 1.53 11.43 6.39
C PHE A 217 2.21 11.73 5.06
N VAL A 218 1.92 12.87 4.45
CA VAL A 218 2.31 13.17 3.06
C VAL A 218 3.03 14.51 2.96
N TRP A 219 4.20 14.50 2.29
CA TRP A 219 4.86 15.70 1.83
C TRP A 219 4.21 16.17 0.52
N TYR A 220 3.34 17.16 0.64
CA TYR A 220 2.63 17.76 -0.48
C TYR A 220 3.57 18.71 -1.25
N ARG A 221 3.84 18.42 -2.53
CA ARG A 221 4.62 19.30 -3.42
C ARG A 221 3.84 19.82 -4.63
N SER A 222 2.90 19.03 -5.13
CA SER A 222 1.94 19.40 -6.17
C SER A 222 0.64 18.62 -5.97
N VAL A 223 -0.40 18.99 -6.73
CA VAL A 223 -1.71 18.34 -6.66
C VAL A 223 -1.58 16.88 -7.02
N GLU A 224 -0.97 16.58 -8.17
CA GLU A 224 -0.91 15.24 -8.74
C GLU A 224 -0.07 14.31 -7.87
N GLN A 225 1.13 14.76 -7.48
CA GLN A 225 1.99 13.97 -6.62
C GLN A 225 1.40 13.80 -5.22
N GLY A 226 0.89 14.89 -4.61
CA GLY A 226 0.28 14.82 -3.29
C GLY A 226 -0.92 13.88 -3.29
N PHE A 227 -1.67 13.84 -4.39
CA PHE A 227 -2.87 13.01 -4.53
C PHE A 227 -2.50 11.53 -4.65
N SER A 228 -1.63 11.14 -5.59
CA SER A 228 -1.24 9.73 -5.73
C SER A 228 -0.57 9.21 -4.45
N THR A 229 0.33 9.98 -3.84
CA THR A 229 0.94 9.60 -2.55
C THR A 229 -0.10 9.50 -1.42
N ALA A 230 -1.05 10.43 -1.32
CA ALA A 230 -2.08 10.34 -0.29
C ALA A 230 -3.01 9.13 -0.48
N ILE A 231 -3.32 8.77 -1.73
CA ILE A 231 -4.07 7.55 -2.03
C ILE A 231 -3.25 6.32 -1.62
N HIS A 232 -2.00 6.20 -2.06
CA HIS A 232 -1.10 5.08 -1.73
C HIS A 232 -1.04 4.81 -0.22
N GLU A 233 -0.70 5.84 0.56
CA GLU A 233 -0.56 5.70 2.01
C GLU A 233 -1.90 5.44 2.70
N SER A 234 -3.01 5.95 2.17
CA SER A 234 -4.34 5.69 2.71
C SER A 234 -4.81 4.27 2.41
N VAL A 235 -4.44 3.71 1.26
CA VAL A 235 -4.74 2.31 0.93
C VAL A 235 -4.03 1.37 1.89
N HIS A 236 -2.79 1.66 2.31
CA HIS A 236 -2.15 0.89 3.39
C HIS A 236 -2.93 0.93 4.70
N VAL A 237 -3.52 2.08 5.06
CA VAL A 237 -4.41 2.20 6.23
C VAL A 237 -5.63 1.28 6.06
N MET A 238 -6.29 1.34 4.91
CA MET A 238 -7.48 0.55 4.61
C MET A 238 -7.18 -0.95 4.59
N ASN A 239 -6.07 -1.36 3.96
CA ASN A 239 -5.59 -2.74 3.93
C ASN A 239 -5.31 -3.26 5.34
N ALA A 240 -4.59 -2.50 6.15
CA ALA A 240 -4.30 -2.88 7.52
C ALA A 240 -5.59 -3.03 8.36
N ALA A 241 -6.59 -2.19 8.14
CA ALA A 241 -7.88 -2.27 8.81
C ALA A 241 -8.67 -3.52 8.38
N GLN A 242 -8.90 -3.70 7.08
CA GLN A 242 -9.72 -4.79 6.54
C GLN A 242 -9.02 -6.15 6.66
N PHE A 243 -7.78 -6.24 6.20
CA PHE A 243 -7.07 -7.50 6.00
C PHE A 243 -6.12 -7.84 7.13
N GLY A 244 -5.80 -6.86 7.99
CA GLY A 244 -4.75 -7.04 8.99
C GLY A 244 -3.42 -7.28 8.29
N THR A 245 -2.82 -8.42 8.58
CA THR A 245 -1.53 -8.85 8.02
C THR A 245 -1.69 -9.39 6.60
N THR A 246 -0.93 -8.86 5.63
CA THR A 246 -1.02 -9.26 4.21
C THR A 246 0.35 -9.55 3.57
N PRO A 247 0.40 -10.35 2.48
CA PRO A 247 1.60 -10.45 1.64
C PRO A 247 1.99 -9.08 1.07
N ARG A 248 3.28 -8.79 1.02
CA ARG A 248 3.79 -7.48 0.57
C ARG A 248 3.38 -7.11 -0.85
N TRP A 249 3.48 -8.05 -1.80
CA TRP A 249 3.04 -7.82 -3.19
C TRP A 249 1.57 -7.41 -3.26
N PHE A 250 0.74 -7.93 -2.37
CA PHE A 250 -0.68 -7.64 -2.34
C PHE A 250 -0.94 -6.24 -1.78
N ASN A 251 -0.30 -5.90 -0.66
CA ASN A 251 -0.47 -4.59 -0.02
C ASN A 251 0.02 -3.45 -0.92
N GLU A 252 1.24 -3.57 -1.44
CA GLU A 252 1.85 -2.60 -2.36
C GLU A 252 1.12 -2.56 -3.70
N GLY A 253 0.72 -3.72 -4.22
CA GLY A 253 -0.01 -3.80 -5.49
C GLY A 253 -1.38 -3.11 -5.45
N LEU A 254 -2.11 -3.22 -4.34
CA LEU A 254 -3.36 -2.48 -4.14
C LEU A 254 -3.11 -0.98 -4.00
N ALA A 255 -2.08 -0.58 -3.24
CA ALA A 255 -1.73 0.84 -3.07
C ALA A 255 -1.42 1.50 -4.42
N GLU A 256 -0.56 0.85 -5.22
CA GLU A 256 -0.21 1.26 -6.58
C GLU A 256 -1.40 1.27 -7.55
N TYR A 257 -2.28 0.27 -7.45
CA TYR A 257 -3.48 0.16 -8.30
C TYR A 257 -4.39 1.38 -8.18
N PHE A 258 -4.64 1.84 -6.95
CA PHE A 258 -5.54 2.97 -6.73
C PHE A 258 -4.91 4.34 -6.94
N GLU A 259 -3.57 4.46 -7.06
CA GLU A 259 -2.92 5.76 -7.24
C GLU A 259 -3.45 6.57 -8.43
N ASN A 260 -3.88 5.85 -9.48
CA ASN A 260 -4.39 6.43 -10.72
C ASN A 260 -5.93 6.41 -10.78
N ILE A 261 -6.59 6.39 -9.62
CA ILE A 261 -8.03 6.59 -9.54
C ILE A 261 -8.39 7.99 -10.03
N ASP A 262 -9.38 8.03 -10.90
CA ASP A 262 -9.92 9.26 -11.47
C ASP A 262 -11.44 9.23 -11.43
N MET A 263 -12.03 10.40 -11.21
CA MET A 263 -13.46 10.57 -11.06
C MET A 263 -13.96 11.59 -12.07
N ASP A 264 -14.85 11.15 -12.94
CA ASP A 264 -15.57 12.01 -13.88
C ASP A 264 -17.08 11.93 -13.60
N GLY A 265 -17.59 12.90 -12.85
CA GLY A 265 -18.94 12.89 -12.32
C GLY A 265 -19.16 11.70 -11.37
N PHE A 266 -20.05 10.78 -11.74
CA PHE A 266 -20.32 9.54 -11.00
C PHE A 266 -19.48 8.35 -11.50
N ASN A 267 -18.73 8.50 -12.59
CA ASN A 267 -17.91 7.43 -13.12
C ASN A 267 -16.57 7.42 -12.40
N VAL A 268 -16.18 6.24 -11.91
CA VAL A 268 -14.85 6.00 -11.35
C VAL A 268 -14.07 5.18 -12.35
N SER A 269 -12.83 5.59 -12.61
CA SER A 269 -11.93 4.83 -13.46
C SER A 269 -10.57 4.69 -12.79
N ILE A 270 -9.91 3.58 -13.08
CA ILE A 270 -8.51 3.36 -12.70
C ILE A 270 -7.73 3.25 -13.99
N HIS A 271 -6.86 4.23 -14.21
CA HIS A 271 -6.05 4.30 -15.42
C HIS A 271 -4.85 3.36 -15.30
N PRO A 272 -4.50 2.64 -16.39
CA PRO A 272 -3.34 1.78 -16.39
C PRO A 272 -2.07 2.63 -16.45
N VAL A 273 -0.98 2.09 -15.91
CA VAL A 273 0.35 2.67 -16.10
C VAL A 273 1.11 1.92 -17.19
N ASP A 274 2.21 2.52 -17.65
CA ASP A 274 3.09 1.83 -18.57
C ASP A 274 3.88 0.71 -17.88
N TRP A 275 3.43 -0.54 -18.03
CA TRP A 275 4.15 -1.73 -17.59
C TRP A 275 5.28 -2.17 -18.54
N ALA A 276 5.91 -1.25 -19.30
CA ALA A 276 7.01 -1.58 -20.22
C ALA A 276 8.18 -2.29 -19.53
N LEU A 277 8.46 -1.99 -18.26
CA LEU A 277 9.49 -2.69 -17.51
C LEU A 277 9.09 -4.14 -17.21
N VAL A 278 7.85 -4.36 -16.77
CA VAL A 278 7.27 -5.70 -16.52
C VAL A 278 7.28 -6.53 -17.80
N ARG A 279 6.93 -5.93 -18.95
CA ARG A 279 6.99 -6.60 -20.26
C ARG A 279 8.41 -6.97 -20.68
N ARG A 280 9.39 -6.10 -20.41
CA ARG A 280 10.80 -6.33 -20.79
C ARG A 280 11.51 -7.33 -19.90
N ALA A 281 11.15 -7.39 -18.61
CA ALA A 281 11.79 -8.25 -17.62
C ALA A 281 10.75 -8.91 -16.71
N PRO A 282 9.93 -9.85 -17.25
CA PRO A 282 8.83 -10.44 -16.51
C PRO A 282 9.34 -11.33 -15.38
N MET A 283 8.82 -11.07 -14.17
CA MET A 283 9.01 -11.91 -12.99
C MET A 283 8.03 -13.10 -13.01
N SER A 284 8.42 -14.25 -12.44
CA SER A 284 7.46 -15.31 -12.12
C SER A 284 6.65 -14.96 -10.88
N LEU A 285 5.41 -15.44 -10.81
CA LEU A 285 4.56 -15.32 -9.63
C LEU A 285 5.21 -15.95 -8.41
N LYS A 286 5.88 -17.09 -8.60
CA LYS A 286 6.66 -17.72 -7.52
C LYS A 286 7.69 -16.75 -6.94
N ARG A 287 8.47 -16.07 -7.79
CA ARG A 287 9.47 -15.09 -7.33
C ARG A 287 8.79 -13.87 -6.69
N LEU A 288 7.68 -13.40 -7.24
CA LEU A 288 6.92 -12.28 -6.67
C LEU A 288 6.39 -12.59 -5.26
N PHE A 289 5.89 -13.80 -5.04
CA PHE A 289 5.24 -14.22 -3.80
C PHE A 289 6.24 -14.65 -2.71
N ASP A 290 7.37 -15.25 -3.10
CA ASP A 290 8.38 -15.79 -2.18
C ASP A 290 9.55 -14.82 -1.93
N ALA A 291 9.51 -13.60 -2.47
CA ALA A 291 10.62 -12.65 -2.36
C ALA A 291 10.86 -12.21 -0.91
N SER A 292 12.15 -12.21 -0.53
CA SER A 292 12.59 -11.71 0.77
C SER A 292 12.67 -10.17 0.82
N ASP A 293 12.74 -9.63 2.03
CA ASP A 293 12.87 -8.20 2.32
C ASP A 293 14.12 -7.63 1.67
N LEU A 294 15.20 -8.42 1.67
CA LEU A 294 16.43 -8.05 0.99
C LEU A 294 16.18 -7.91 -0.51
N GLU A 295 15.47 -8.85 -1.12
CA GLU A 295 15.19 -8.82 -2.55
C GLU A 295 14.27 -7.64 -2.92
N TRP A 296 13.23 -7.41 -2.12
CA TRP A 296 12.36 -6.24 -2.22
C TRP A 296 13.13 -4.93 -2.07
N SER A 297 14.00 -4.82 -1.07
CA SER A 297 14.77 -3.59 -0.84
C SER A 297 15.76 -3.30 -1.98
N GLN A 298 16.33 -4.33 -2.60
CA GLN A 298 17.27 -4.20 -3.71
C GLN A 298 16.58 -3.92 -5.06
N ASN A 299 15.34 -4.36 -5.24
CA ASN A 299 14.63 -4.31 -6.52
C ASN A 299 13.24 -3.66 -6.39
N GLN A 300 13.07 -2.71 -5.47
CA GLN A 300 11.75 -2.20 -5.06
C GLN A 300 10.88 -1.79 -6.24
N ALA A 301 11.39 -0.97 -7.15
CA ALA A 301 10.64 -0.51 -8.32
C ALA A 301 10.15 -1.66 -9.22
N MET A 302 10.94 -2.74 -9.37
CA MET A 302 10.52 -3.92 -10.12
C MET A 302 9.36 -4.63 -9.42
N PHE A 303 9.49 -4.87 -8.13
CA PHE A 303 8.46 -5.56 -7.35
C PHE A 303 7.15 -4.78 -7.28
N TYR A 304 7.20 -3.46 -7.11
CA TYR A 304 6.04 -2.58 -7.09
C TYR A 304 5.31 -2.65 -8.43
N GLN A 305 6.03 -2.53 -9.55
CA GLN A 305 5.40 -2.60 -10.87
C GLN A 305 4.81 -3.97 -11.20
N HIS A 306 5.45 -5.07 -10.79
CA HIS A 306 4.90 -6.41 -10.98
C HIS A 306 3.67 -6.66 -10.11
N SER A 307 3.70 -6.18 -8.87
CA SER A 307 2.58 -6.23 -7.93
C SER A 307 1.37 -5.47 -8.46
N HIS A 308 1.59 -4.23 -8.91
CA HIS A 308 0.58 -3.40 -9.55
C HIS A 308 0.00 -4.09 -10.79
N ALA A 309 0.86 -4.54 -11.72
CA ALA A 309 0.42 -5.22 -12.93
C ALA A 309 -0.42 -6.47 -12.64
N LEU A 310 -0.07 -7.24 -11.61
CA LEU A 310 -0.81 -8.42 -11.20
C LEU A 310 -2.17 -8.05 -10.60
N ILE A 311 -2.22 -7.10 -9.66
CA ILE A 311 -3.49 -6.62 -9.07
C ILE A 311 -4.40 -6.05 -10.15
N TYR A 312 -3.87 -5.26 -11.09
CA TYR A 312 -4.66 -4.71 -12.18
C TYR A 312 -5.25 -5.82 -13.07
N PHE A 313 -4.46 -6.86 -13.39
CA PHE A 313 -4.96 -8.04 -14.10
C PHE A 313 -6.09 -8.75 -13.32
N LEU A 314 -5.85 -9.02 -12.04
CA LEU A 314 -6.81 -9.65 -11.12
C LEU A 314 -8.11 -8.85 -11.02
N MET A 315 -8.04 -7.52 -10.99
CA MET A 315 -9.24 -6.67 -10.98
C MET A 315 -9.96 -6.64 -12.35
N SER A 316 -9.22 -6.71 -13.47
CA SER A 316 -9.77 -6.47 -14.81
C SER A 316 -10.41 -7.68 -15.51
N GLN A 317 -9.95 -8.90 -15.20
CA GLN A 317 -10.42 -10.09 -15.89
C GLN A 317 -11.47 -10.83 -15.05
N PRO A 318 -12.65 -11.19 -15.58
CA PRO A 318 -13.70 -11.82 -14.79
C PRO A 318 -13.23 -13.05 -14.00
N THR A 319 -12.53 -13.97 -14.67
CA THR A 319 -11.97 -15.18 -14.04
C THR A 319 -10.94 -14.86 -12.96
N ALA A 320 -10.09 -13.85 -13.21
CA ALA A 320 -9.06 -13.42 -12.28
C ALA A 320 -9.66 -12.67 -11.07
N ASN A 321 -10.75 -11.94 -11.29
CA ASN A 321 -11.49 -11.22 -10.25
C ASN A 321 -12.17 -12.18 -9.29
N THR A 322 -12.75 -13.27 -9.80
CA THR A 322 -13.27 -14.35 -8.94
C THR A 322 -12.14 -14.93 -8.07
N ALA A 323 -10.98 -15.23 -8.65
CA ALA A 323 -9.85 -15.75 -7.87
C ALA A 323 -9.32 -14.73 -6.83
N LEU A 324 -9.36 -13.43 -7.14
CA LEU A 324 -9.03 -12.37 -6.20
C LEU A 324 -10.03 -12.29 -5.04
N LYS A 325 -11.33 -12.41 -5.32
CA LYS A 325 -12.38 -12.43 -4.27
C LYS A 325 -12.21 -13.62 -3.33
N ASP A 326 -11.86 -14.79 -3.87
CA ASP A 326 -11.56 -15.97 -3.03
C ASP A 326 -10.29 -15.78 -2.20
N LEU A 327 -9.24 -15.19 -2.77
CA LEU A 327 -8.02 -14.84 -2.04
C LEU A 327 -8.32 -13.86 -0.90
N LEU A 328 -9.11 -12.82 -1.19
CA LEU A 328 -9.56 -11.84 -0.21
C LEU A 328 -10.39 -12.47 0.91
N ALA A 329 -11.34 -13.33 0.57
CA ALA A 329 -12.13 -14.07 1.55
C ALA A 329 -11.23 -14.93 2.44
N THR A 330 -10.20 -15.56 1.88
CA THR A 330 -9.21 -16.35 2.62
C THR A 330 -8.36 -15.45 3.53
N ILE A 331 -7.89 -14.31 3.04
CA ILE A 331 -7.13 -13.32 3.83
C ILE A 331 -7.96 -12.84 5.02
N VAL A 332 -9.24 -12.52 4.82
CA VAL A 332 -10.10 -12.04 5.90
C VAL A 332 -10.45 -13.17 6.87
N HIS A 333 -10.69 -14.38 6.38
CA HIS A 333 -10.94 -15.55 7.24
C HIS A 333 -9.76 -15.84 8.17
N PHE A 334 -8.54 -15.78 7.62
CA PHE A 334 -7.29 -15.95 8.36
C PHE A 334 -6.64 -14.61 8.74
N ARG A 335 -7.45 -13.56 8.98
CA ARG A 335 -6.95 -12.23 9.29
C ARG A 335 -5.93 -12.28 10.42
N CYS A 336 -4.80 -11.60 10.23
CA CYS A 336 -3.67 -11.60 11.16
C CYS A 336 -2.91 -12.93 11.30
N GLN A 337 -3.16 -13.90 10.43
CA GLN A 337 -2.41 -15.16 10.35
C GLN A 337 -1.74 -15.31 8.98
N PRO A 338 -0.64 -16.07 8.88
CA PRO A 338 -0.08 -16.45 7.59
C PRO A 338 -1.11 -17.24 6.77
N ILE A 339 -1.17 -16.99 5.47
CA ILE A 339 -1.95 -17.77 4.50
C ILE A 339 -1.02 -18.36 3.45
N ASP A 340 -1.41 -19.47 2.83
CA ASP A 340 -0.75 -19.97 1.63
C ASP A 340 -1.40 -19.36 0.39
N VAL A 341 -0.85 -18.24 -0.08
CA VAL A 341 -1.34 -17.54 -1.27
C VAL A 341 -1.28 -18.41 -2.52
N VAL A 342 -0.23 -19.24 -2.65
CA VAL A 342 -0.01 -20.08 -3.84
C VAL A 342 -1.10 -21.14 -3.89
N GLN A 343 -1.33 -21.84 -2.78
CA GLN A 343 -2.37 -22.85 -2.70
C GLN A 343 -3.76 -22.25 -2.94
N THR A 344 -4.05 -21.10 -2.34
CA THR A 344 -5.34 -20.41 -2.48
C THR A 344 -5.61 -20.04 -3.95
N LEU A 345 -4.65 -19.38 -4.61
CA LEU A 345 -4.80 -19.02 -6.02
C LEU A 345 -4.80 -20.25 -6.94
N ASN A 346 -4.09 -21.31 -6.57
CA ASN A 346 -4.09 -22.56 -7.32
C ASN A 346 -5.45 -23.27 -7.28
N SER A 347 -6.21 -23.17 -6.18
CA SER A 347 -7.57 -23.70 -6.09
C SER A 347 -8.61 -22.78 -6.75
N SER A 348 -8.45 -21.46 -6.63
CA SER A 348 -9.46 -20.50 -7.06
C SER A 348 -9.38 -20.11 -8.53
N TYR A 349 -8.22 -20.21 -9.16
CA TYR A 349 -8.05 -19.88 -10.58
C TYR A 349 -8.19 -21.13 -11.46
N PRO A 350 -9.09 -21.16 -12.46
CA PRO A 350 -9.21 -22.29 -13.38
C PRO A 350 -7.89 -22.63 -14.09
N GLY A 351 -7.43 -23.87 -13.93
CA GLY A 351 -6.12 -24.32 -14.43
C GLY A 351 -4.94 -24.01 -13.49
N GLY A 352 -5.20 -23.49 -12.30
CA GLY A 352 -4.25 -23.28 -11.23
C GLY A 352 -3.27 -22.13 -11.45
N ILE A 353 -2.27 -22.03 -10.57
CA ILE A 353 -1.36 -20.89 -10.52
C ILE A 353 -0.49 -20.75 -11.79
N HIS A 354 -0.16 -21.88 -12.44
CA HIS A 354 0.56 -21.88 -13.70
C HIS A 354 -0.26 -21.25 -14.83
N ARG A 355 -1.56 -21.54 -14.88
CA ARG A 355 -2.45 -20.94 -15.86
C ARG A 355 -2.65 -19.45 -15.59
N LEU A 356 -2.78 -19.06 -14.31
CA LEU A 356 -2.82 -17.66 -13.90
C LEU A 356 -1.59 -16.89 -14.40
N GLU A 357 -0.38 -17.41 -14.18
CA GLU A 357 0.85 -16.77 -14.67
C GLU A 357 0.87 -16.62 -16.20
N GLN A 358 0.43 -17.65 -16.93
CA GLN A 358 0.36 -17.62 -18.39
C GLN A 358 -0.64 -16.57 -18.89
N ASP A 359 -1.85 -16.58 -18.35
CA ASP A 359 -2.91 -15.64 -18.74
C ASP A 359 -2.51 -14.20 -18.41
N TRP A 360 -1.93 -13.95 -17.24
CA TRP A 360 -1.40 -12.63 -16.85
C TRP A 360 -0.32 -12.15 -17.83
N ARG A 361 0.65 -13.01 -18.18
CA ARG A 361 1.71 -12.67 -19.14
C ARG A 361 1.18 -12.43 -20.54
N LEU A 362 0.14 -13.15 -20.96
CA LEU A 362 -0.54 -12.91 -22.23
C LEU A 362 -1.26 -11.56 -22.19
N TRP A 363 -2.03 -11.29 -21.13
CA TRP A 363 -2.73 -10.03 -20.94
C TRP A 363 -1.79 -8.82 -20.99
N LEU A 364 -0.62 -8.91 -20.35
CA LEU A 364 0.41 -7.88 -20.36
C LEU A 364 0.87 -7.48 -21.78
N LYS A 365 0.81 -8.38 -22.77
CA LYS A 365 1.23 -8.08 -24.15
C LYS A 365 0.22 -7.25 -24.93
N PHE A 366 -1.06 -7.33 -24.58
CA PHE A 366 -2.14 -6.86 -25.44
C PHE A 366 -3.03 -5.78 -24.82
N ASN A 367 -2.95 -5.54 -23.51
CA ASN A 367 -3.88 -4.64 -22.83
C ASN A 367 -3.22 -3.41 -22.21
N THR A 368 -3.76 -2.24 -22.54
CA THR A 368 -3.39 -0.92 -22.02
C THR A 368 -4.62 -0.07 -21.70
N LYS A 369 -5.80 -0.68 -21.52
CA LYS A 369 -7.06 0.07 -21.31
C LYS A 369 -7.37 0.29 -19.82
N ALA A 370 -7.93 1.46 -19.53
CA ALA A 370 -8.49 1.81 -18.22
C ALA A 370 -9.61 0.86 -17.81
N ILE A 371 -9.70 0.59 -16.51
CA ILE A 371 -10.83 -0.12 -15.90
C ILE A 371 -11.84 0.94 -15.48
N VAL A 372 -13.07 0.83 -15.97
CA VAL A 372 -14.20 1.61 -15.45
C VAL A 372 -14.81 0.80 -14.30
N ILE A 373 -14.89 1.42 -13.12
CA ILE A 373 -15.57 0.88 -11.95
C ILE A 373 -16.99 1.46 -12.02
N SER A 374 -17.93 0.60 -12.40
CA SER A 374 -19.37 0.93 -12.46
C SER A 374 -20.08 0.53 -11.18
#